data_AF-A0A4V3UTT5-F1
#
_entry.id   AF-A0A4V3UTT5-F1
#
_cell.length_a   1.000
_cell.length_b   1.000
_cell.length_c   1.000
_cell.angle_alpha   90.00
_cell.angle_beta   90.00
_cell.angle_gamma   90.00
#
_symmetry.space_group_name_H-M   'P 1'
#
loop_
_entity.id
_entity.type
_entity.pdbx_description
1 polymer ?
#
loop_
_entity_poly.entity_id
_entity_poly.type
_entity_poly.pdbx_seq_one_letter_code
_entity_poly.pdbx_strand_id
1 'polypeptide(L)'
;MLKSCGVPLPRGGGAATLLRVSVLISRSLLVIPTPSRPLRRLVPKWVLILGLAASGMALAATATGPVQYRWHDAHGVLQFSDTLSANAIARGYDIVNAQGVVVQHVPSPAERRAEGVAAQAQAKLDAARARQQAADAQLLNAYPTEADLRSALQAQVSNVSQSMRATEINLHSQESSLADMLQRAAEIEHEKKPVPPYLTHDIAQQRQVVEQQRLALQRQQQQRDAAQAAIAPQLARYRQIKQRAQEQADNQMP
;
A
#
# COMPACT_ATOMS: atom_id res chain seq x y z
N MET A 1 -40.44 -44.02 10.19
CA MET A 1 -39.71 -45.14 10.81
C MET A 1 -39.09 -45.98 9.70
N LEU A 2 -37.76 -46.18 9.75
CA LEU A 2 -36.96 -47.19 9.01
C LEU A 2 -36.89 -46.96 7.47
N LYS A 3 -35.76 -47.15 6.77
CA LYS A 3 -34.49 -47.78 7.11
C LYS A 3 -33.41 -47.28 6.13
N SER A 4 -32.28 -46.93 6.71
CA SER A 4 -31.00 -46.73 6.03
C SER A 4 -30.55 -48.04 5.36
N CYS A 5 -30.12 -47.98 4.10
CA CYS A 5 -29.33 -49.02 3.44
C CYS A 5 -28.23 -48.34 2.62
N GLY A 6 -27.03 -48.34 3.18
CA GLY A 6 -25.79 -48.05 2.47
C GLY A 6 -25.30 -49.26 1.68
N VAL A 7 -24.59 -48.99 0.59
CA VAL A 7 -23.82 -49.95 -0.23
C VAL A 7 -22.58 -49.19 -0.76
N PRO A 8 -21.42 -49.87 -0.94
CA PRO A 8 -20.12 -49.35 -0.53
C PRO A 8 -19.26 -48.75 -1.65
N LEU A 9 -18.18 -48.09 -1.19
CA LEU A 9 -17.07 -47.55 -1.97
C LEU A 9 -16.20 -48.66 -2.59
N PRO A 10 -15.72 -48.49 -3.85
CA PRO A 10 -14.50 -49.12 -4.31
C PRO A 10 -13.26 -48.25 -4.01
N ARG A 11 -12.26 -48.89 -3.41
CA ARG A 11 -10.87 -48.43 -3.27
C ARG A 11 -10.11 -48.61 -4.59
N GLY A 12 -9.39 -47.57 -5.00
CA GLY A 12 -8.25 -47.59 -5.92
C GLY A 12 -7.67 -46.17 -5.92
N GLY A 13 -6.41 -45.89 -5.59
CA GLY A 13 -5.20 -46.68 -5.82
C GLY A 13 -4.49 -46.14 -7.06
N GLY A 14 -3.81 -45.01 -6.92
CA GLY A 14 -3.06 -44.32 -7.99
C GLY A 14 -2.70 -42.92 -7.52
N ALA A 15 -1.65 -42.75 -6.70
CA ALA A 15 -0.28 -42.56 -7.15
C ALA A 15 -0.10 -41.33 -8.04
N ALA A 16 0.65 -40.37 -7.50
CA ALA A 16 1.51 -39.43 -8.19
C ALA A 16 0.90 -38.61 -9.33
N THR A 17 0.78 -37.30 -9.10
CA THR A 17 1.57 -36.27 -9.81
C THR A 17 1.12 -34.91 -9.30
N LEU A 18 1.81 -34.41 -8.27
CA LEU A 18 1.74 -32.99 -7.91
C LEU A 18 2.52 -32.23 -8.98
N LEU A 19 1.83 -31.82 -10.04
CA LEU A 19 2.33 -30.82 -10.98
C LEU A 19 2.45 -29.48 -10.23
N ARG A 20 3.65 -29.24 -9.69
CA ARG A 20 4.11 -27.90 -9.30
C ARG A 20 4.09 -27.04 -10.56
N VAL A 21 3.07 -26.19 -10.69
CA VAL A 21 3.10 -25.08 -11.64
C VAL A 21 4.16 -24.10 -11.14
N SER A 22 5.37 -24.24 -11.68
CA SER A 22 6.46 -23.28 -11.51
C SER A 22 6.06 -21.97 -12.17
N VAL A 23 5.64 -21.01 -11.35
CA VAL A 23 5.46 -19.61 -11.74
C VAL A 23 6.84 -19.02 -12.02
N LEU A 24 7.22 -18.98 -13.31
CA LEU A 24 8.43 -18.33 -13.78
C LEU A 24 8.17 -16.81 -13.85
N ILE A 25 8.31 -16.11 -12.73
CA ILE A 25 8.35 -14.64 -12.73
C ILE A 25 9.71 -14.22 -13.27
N SER A 26 9.72 -13.83 -14.54
CA SER A 26 10.85 -13.18 -15.20
C SER A 26 11.11 -11.83 -14.54
N ARG A 27 12.09 -11.82 -13.63
CA ARG A 27 12.53 -10.64 -12.90
C ARG A 27 13.53 -9.89 -13.79
N SER A 28 13.01 -9.06 -14.70
CA SER A 28 13.84 -8.12 -15.46
C SER A 28 14.60 -7.20 -14.50
N LEU A 29 15.91 -7.41 -14.41
CA LEU A 29 16.82 -6.52 -13.70
C LEU A 29 16.88 -5.18 -14.44
N LEU A 30 16.42 -4.15 -13.76
CA LEU A 30 16.63 -2.75 -14.11
C LEU A 30 18.12 -2.42 -13.85
N VAL A 31 18.91 -2.32 -14.92
CA VAL A 31 20.29 -1.78 -14.87
C VAL A 31 20.19 -0.26 -14.86
N ILE A 32 20.41 0.36 -13.71
CA ILE A 32 20.62 1.81 -13.59
C ILE A 32 22.14 2.04 -13.47
N PRO A 33 22.78 2.80 -14.38
CA PRO A 33 24.19 3.13 -14.27
C PRO A 33 24.44 4.21 -13.19
N THR A 34 25.33 3.92 -12.26
CA THR A 34 25.85 4.88 -11.27
C THR A 34 27.04 5.66 -11.84
N PRO A 35 27.02 7.01 -11.89
CA PRO A 35 28.24 7.79 -12.09
C PRO A 35 28.97 8.00 -10.75
N SER A 36 30.14 7.38 -10.62
CA SER A 36 31.11 7.65 -9.56
C SER A 36 31.80 8.99 -9.78
N ARG A 37 31.61 9.96 -8.88
CA ARG A 37 32.43 11.18 -8.80
C ARG A 37 33.37 11.07 -7.57
N PRO A 38 34.70 11.15 -7.75
CA PRO A 38 35.61 11.27 -6.61
C PRO A 38 35.58 12.70 -6.08
N LEU A 39 35.17 12.87 -4.82
CA LEU A 39 35.27 14.14 -4.10
C LEU A 39 36.73 14.39 -3.72
N ARG A 40 37.37 15.26 -4.51
CA ARG A 40 38.67 15.88 -4.25
C ARG A 40 38.54 16.77 -3.00
N ARG A 41 38.89 16.23 -1.82
CA ARG A 41 38.97 17.02 -0.57
C ARG A 41 40.15 17.98 -0.66
N LEU A 42 39.87 19.26 -0.88
CA LEU A 42 40.80 20.35 -0.71
C LEU A 42 41.00 20.58 0.78
N VAL A 43 42.23 20.38 1.26
CA VAL A 43 42.66 20.63 2.64
C VAL A 43 43.16 22.07 2.71
N PRO A 44 42.55 22.99 3.48
CA PRO A 44 43.18 24.27 3.75
C PRO A 44 44.19 24.10 4.90
N LYS A 45 45.47 24.22 4.55
CA LYS A 45 46.59 24.44 5.48
C LYS A 45 46.39 25.80 6.16
N TRP A 46 46.06 25.82 7.45
CA TRP A 46 46.24 27.00 8.28
C TRP A 46 47.22 26.70 9.41
N VAL A 47 48.42 27.20 9.12
CA VAL A 47 49.60 27.53 9.92
C VAL A 47 49.36 27.70 11.42
N LEU A 48 50.20 26.98 12.18
CA LEU A 48 50.62 27.20 13.57
C LEU A 48 51.18 28.62 13.78
N ILE A 49 50.66 29.37 14.75
CA ILE A 49 51.44 30.39 15.47
C ILE A 49 51.18 30.25 16.99
N LEU A 50 52.31 30.14 17.68
CA LEU A 50 52.55 30.05 19.12
C LEU A 50 52.26 31.39 19.81
N GLY A 51 51.54 31.38 20.93
CA GLY A 51 51.24 32.56 21.74
C GLY A 51 51.07 32.21 23.22
N LEU A 52 52.10 32.55 24.00
CA LEU A 52 52.28 32.39 25.44
C LEU A 52 51.39 33.36 26.24
N ALA A 53 50.66 32.90 27.27
CA ALA A 53 50.48 33.55 28.59
C ALA A 53 49.31 32.97 29.43
N ALA A 54 49.69 32.32 30.54
CA ALA A 54 49.21 32.46 31.92
C ALA A 54 47.71 32.57 32.29
N SER A 55 47.37 31.74 33.30
CA SER A 55 46.44 31.99 34.42
C SER A 55 44.95 31.66 34.22
N GLY A 56 44.50 30.64 34.96
CA GLY A 56 43.08 30.38 35.19
C GLY A 56 42.75 28.90 35.32
N MET A 57 43.36 28.22 36.30
CA MET A 57 42.99 26.85 36.66
C MET A 57 41.64 26.90 37.39
N ALA A 58 40.54 27.00 36.63
CA ALA A 58 39.22 26.70 37.14
C ALA A 58 39.11 25.18 37.27
N LEU A 59 39.28 24.69 38.49
CA LEU A 59 38.82 23.35 38.84
C LEU A 59 37.30 23.32 38.61
N ALA A 60 36.88 22.83 37.45
CA ALA A 60 35.60 22.17 37.36
C ALA A 60 35.70 20.96 38.28
N ALA A 61 35.16 21.08 39.49
CA ALA A 61 34.92 19.94 40.34
C ALA A 61 33.98 19.01 39.58
N THR A 62 34.54 18.05 38.86
CA THR A 62 33.83 16.86 38.45
C THR A 62 33.38 16.19 39.74
N ALA A 63 32.10 16.36 40.09
CA ALA A 63 31.46 15.64 41.17
C ALA A 63 31.46 14.15 40.81
N THR A 64 32.62 13.51 41.01
CA THR A 64 32.86 12.09 40.82
C THR A 64 32.61 11.44 42.17
N GLY A 65 31.37 11.58 42.67
CA GLY A 65 30.90 10.86 43.85
C GLY A 65 30.46 9.44 43.47
N PRO A 66 30.28 8.53 44.45
CA PRO A 66 29.79 7.19 44.17
C PRO A 66 28.41 7.26 43.49
N VAL A 67 28.30 6.60 42.33
CA VAL A 67 27.05 6.48 41.57
C VAL A 67 26.20 5.40 42.22
N GLN A 68 24.97 5.73 42.61
CA GLN A 68 24.05 4.78 43.23
C GLN A 68 22.82 4.57 42.34
N TYR A 69 22.21 3.39 42.40
CA TYR A 69 21.03 3.03 41.61
C TYR A 69 19.78 3.00 42.48
N ARG A 70 18.66 3.45 41.92
CA ARG A 70 17.37 3.51 42.60
C ARG A 70 16.28 2.83 41.75
N TRP A 71 15.49 1.93 42.32
CA TRP A 71 14.37 1.30 41.60
C TRP A 71 13.26 0.88 42.56
N HIS A 72 12.07 0.59 42.03
CA HIS A 72 10.99 -0.03 42.80
C HIS A 72 11.05 -1.56 42.66
N ASP A 73 11.01 -2.27 43.78
CA ASP A 73 10.98 -3.74 43.80
C ASP A 73 9.59 -4.32 43.49
N ALA A 74 9.43 -5.64 43.66
CA ALA A 74 8.18 -6.33 43.37
C ALA A 74 7.00 -5.94 44.27
N HIS A 75 7.28 -5.40 45.46
CA HIS A 75 6.28 -4.93 46.41
C HIS A 75 6.05 -3.42 46.31
N GLY A 76 6.69 -2.75 45.33
CA GLY A 76 6.61 -1.30 45.15
C GLY A 76 7.50 -0.52 46.11
N VAL A 77 8.36 -1.18 46.88
CA VAL A 77 9.27 -0.51 47.82
C VAL A 77 10.45 0.07 47.06
N LEU A 78 10.79 1.31 47.36
CA LEU A 78 11.93 2.01 46.76
C LEU A 78 13.23 1.47 47.36
N GLN A 79 14.10 0.93 46.50
CA GLN A 79 15.39 0.36 46.87
C GLN A 79 16.52 1.24 46.33
N PHE A 80 17.59 1.37 47.11
CA PHE A 80 18.85 2.01 46.73
C PHE A 80 19.98 1.01 46.89
N SER A 81 20.87 0.93 45.90
CA SER A 81 22.03 0.03 45.97
C SER A 81 23.16 0.54 45.07
N ASP A 82 24.39 0.31 45.50
CA ASP A 82 25.59 0.56 44.70
C ASP A 82 25.81 -0.54 43.65
N THR A 83 25.08 -1.66 43.76
CA THR A 83 25.10 -2.78 42.82
C THR A 83 23.75 -3.00 42.16
N LEU A 84 23.77 -3.23 40.85
CA LEU A 84 22.57 -3.41 40.03
C LEU A 84 22.07 -4.86 40.15
N SER A 85 20.83 -5.05 40.58
CA SER A 85 20.21 -6.38 40.67
C SER A 85 19.45 -6.77 39.39
N ALA A 86 19.24 -8.07 39.17
CA ALA A 86 18.43 -8.55 38.04
C ALA A 86 16.97 -8.02 38.09
N ASN A 87 16.44 -7.81 39.31
CA ASN A 87 15.12 -7.24 39.52
C ASN A 87 15.06 -5.77 39.07
N ALA A 88 16.09 -4.98 39.37
CA ALA A 88 16.23 -3.60 38.93
C ALA A 88 16.25 -3.50 37.40
N ILE A 89 17.01 -4.37 36.73
CA ILE A 89 17.08 -4.41 35.26
C ILE A 89 15.70 -4.74 34.64
N ALA A 90 14.96 -5.66 35.25
CA ALA A 90 13.66 -6.09 34.73
C ALA A 90 12.57 -5.01 34.85
N ARG A 91 12.64 -4.15 35.87
CA ARG A 91 11.63 -3.11 36.17
C ARG A 91 12.04 -1.70 35.78
N GLY A 92 13.27 -1.50 35.31
CA GLY A 92 13.82 -0.16 35.07
C GLY A 92 14.36 0.44 36.37
N TYR A 93 15.33 1.34 36.24
CA TYR A 93 16.05 1.93 37.37
C TYR A 93 16.53 3.34 37.04
N ASP A 94 16.68 4.16 38.07
CA ASP A 94 17.31 5.47 38.02
C ASP A 94 18.76 5.38 38.46
N ILE A 95 19.63 6.15 37.83
CA ILE A 95 20.98 6.46 38.27
C ILE A 95 20.90 7.78 39.03
N VAL A 96 21.31 7.77 40.30
CA VAL A 96 21.30 8.95 41.17
C VAL A 96 22.74 9.41 41.49
N ASN A 97 22.94 10.71 41.66
CA ASN A 97 24.21 11.28 42.11
C ASN A 97 24.39 11.11 43.63
N ALA A 98 25.55 11.56 44.15
CA ALA A 98 25.87 11.49 45.58
C ALA A 98 24.89 12.27 46.48
N GLN A 99 24.07 13.17 45.91
CA GLN A 99 23.02 13.91 46.60
C GLN A 99 21.64 13.23 46.49
N GLY A 100 21.55 12.04 45.89
CA GLY A 100 20.30 11.30 45.70
C GLY A 100 19.41 11.83 44.57
N VAL A 101 19.92 12.75 43.75
CA VAL A 101 19.19 13.34 42.62
C VAL A 101 19.33 12.45 41.39
N VAL A 102 18.22 12.19 40.69
CA VAL A 102 18.21 11.39 39.45
C VAL A 102 19.00 12.12 38.37
N VAL A 103 20.06 11.48 37.91
CA VAL A 103 20.90 11.92 36.79
C VAL A 103 20.41 11.31 35.48
N GLN A 104 19.94 10.05 35.52
CA GLN A 104 19.47 9.34 34.33
C GLN A 104 18.44 8.28 34.70
N HIS A 105 17.32 8.22 33.98
CA HIS A 105 16.37 7.12 34.06
C HIS A 105 16.69 6.06 33.00
N VAL A 106 16.74 4.79 33.38
CA VAL A 106 16.91 3.64 32.49
C VAL A 106 15.61 2.84 32.47
N PRO A 107 14.83 2.91 31.37
CA PRO A 107 13.53 2.27 31.30
C PRO A 107 13.63 0.75 31.24
N SER A 108 12.62 0.08 31.79
CA SER A 108 12.46 -1.36 31.72
C SER A 108 12.36 -1.88 30.28
N PRO A 109 12.65 -3.17 30.04
CA PRO A 109 12.38 -3.79 28.74
C PRO A 109 10.89 -3.72 28.33
N ALA A 110 9.95 -3.58 29.27
CA ALA A 110 8.53 -3.42 28.97
C ALA A 110 8.22 -1.98 28.51
N GLU A 111 8.70 -0.97 29.23
CA GLU A 111 8.55 0.45 28.87
C GLU A 111 9.20 0.77 27.54
N ARG A 112 10.44 0.31 27.30
CA ARG A 112 11.10 0.48 25.99
C ARG A 112 10.32 -0.15 24.83
N ARG A 113 9.66 -1.28 25.06
CA ARG A 113 8.78 -1.89 24.05
C ARG A 113 7.52 -1.07 23.82
N ALA A 114 6.89 -0.55 24.87
CA ALA A 114 5.72 0.30 24.77
C ALA A 114 6.03 1.62 24.03
N GLU A 115 7.12 2.29 24.40
CA GLU A 115 7.64 3.48 23.70
C GLU A 115 7.97 3.18 22.24
N GLY A 116 8.61 2.03 21.97
CA GLY A 116 8.90 1.58 20.60
C GLY A 116 7.62 1.36 19.77
N VAL A 117 6.56 0.81 20.36
CA VAL A 117 5.26 0.65 19.68
C VAL A 117 4.59 2.00 19.42
N ALA A 118 4.61 2.91 20.39
CA ALA A 118 4.06 4.26 20.24
C ALA A 118 4.82 5.06 19.16
N ALA A 119 6.15 5.01 19.18
CA ALA A 119 7.00 5.64 18.18
C ALA A 119 6.77 5.05 16.78
N GLN A 120 6.59 3.73 16.65
CA GLN A 120 6.23 3.10 15.38
C GLN A 120 4.84 3.51 14.90
N ALA A 121 3.85 3.61 15.79
CA ALA A 121 2.51 4.08 15.44
C ALA A 121 2.56 5.54 14.93
N GLN A 122 3.29 6.41 15.63
CA GLN A 122 3.49 7.80 15.22
C GLN A 122 4.21 7.89 13.87
N ALA A 123 5.30 7.14 13.69
CA ALA A 123 6.04 7.10 12.43
C ALA A 123 5.16 6.62 11.26
N LYS A 124 4.23 5.67 11.48
CA LYS A 124 3.24 5.25 10.47
C LYS A 124 2.26 6.37 10.12
N LEU A 125 1.78 7.11 11.11
CA LEU A 125 0.89 8.25 10.89
C LEU A 125 1.59 9.37 10.11
N ASP A 126 2.82 9.71 10.49
CA ASP A 126 3.62 10.73 9.81
C ASP A 126 3.97 10.31 8.38
N ALA A 127 4.34 9.05 8.17
CA ALA A 127 4.56 8.52 6.83
C ALA A 127 3.29 8.54 5.97
N ALA A 128 2.12 8.23 6.54
CA ALA A 128 0.85 8.33 5.84
C ALA A 128 0.50 9.77 5.45
N ARG A 129 0.73 10.73 6.36
CA ARG A 129 0.53 12.16 6.11
C ARG A 129 1.47 12.67 5.00
N ALA A 130 2.75 12.33 5.06
CA ALA A 130 3.73 12.72 4.04
C ALA A 130 3.35 12.15 2.66
N ARG A 131 2.88 10.89 2.59
CA ARG A 131 2.38 10.29 1.35
C ARG A 131 1.15 11.03 0.81
N GLN A 132 0.22 11.41 1.67
CA GLN A 132 -0.97 12.17 1.28
C GLN A 132 -0.58 13.56 0.74
N GLN A 133 0.32 14.27 1.42
CA GLN A 133 0.81 15.57 0.96
C GLN A 133 1.52 15.46 -0.39
N ALA A 134 2.36 14.44 -0.59
CA ALA A 134 3.01 14.20 -1.87
C ALA A 134 2.00 13.90 -2.99
N ALA A 135 0.99 13.07 -2.71
CA ALA A 135 -0.06 12.76 -3.68
C ALA A 135 -0.93 13.98 -4.03
N ASP A 136 -1.28 14.80 -3.03
CA ASP A 136 -2.04 16.04 -3.21
C ASP A 136 -1.22 17.06 -4.04
N ALA A 137 0.09 17.21 -3.77
CA ALA A 137 0.98 18.06 -4.55
C ALA A 137 1.14 17.56 -6.00
N GLN A 138 1.26 16.24 -6.19
CA GLN A 138 1.28 15.63 -7.52
C GLN A 138 -0.01 15.90 -8.29
N LEU A 139 -1.17 15.81 -7.64
CA LEU A 139 -2.47 16.09 -8.26
C LEU A 139 -2.55 17.55 -8.73
N LEU A 140 -2.16 18.51 -7.88
CA LEU A 140 -2.18 19.93 -8.24
C LEU A 140 -1.18 20.26 -9.36
N ASN A 141 -0.04 19.58 -9.41
CA ASN A 141 0.95 19.76 -10.47
C ASN A 141 0.46 19.17 -11.81
N ALA A 142 -0.10 17.95 -11.78
CA ALA A 142 -0.64 17.31 -12.98
C ALA A 142 -1.85 18.04 -13.56
N TYR A 143 -2.65 18.70 -12.70
CA TYR A 143 -3.84 19.44 -13.10
C TYR A 143 -3.82 20.87 -12.50
N PRO A 144 -3.16 21.82 -13.19
CA PRO A 144 -3.01 23.20 -12.72
C PRO A 144 -4.35 23.90 -12.47
N THR A 145 -5.37 23.58 -13.26
CA THR A 145 -6.72 24.10 -13.11
C THR A 145 -7.75 22.99 -12.86
N GLU A 146 -8.89 23.37 -12.25
CA GLU A 146 -10.02 22.44 -12.09
C GLU A 146 -10.58 22.00 -13.46
N ALA A 147 -10.49 22.87 -14.47
CA ALA A 147 -10.93 22.55 -15.83
C ALA A 147 -10.08 21.43 -16.45
N ASP A 148 -8.77 21.42 -16.19
CA ASP A 148 -7.86 20.36 -16.66
C ASP A 148 -8.22 19.01 -16.05
N LEU A 149 -8.45 18.99 -14.72
CA LEU A 149 -8.90 17.78 -14.03
C LEU A 149 -10.26 17.32 -14.58
N ARG A 150 -11.22 18.23 -14.73
CA ARG A 150 -12.55 17.90 -15.28
C ARG A 150 -12.46 17.31 -16.68
N SER A 151 -11.64 17.90 -17.55
CA SER A 151 -11.41 17.40 -18.91
C SER A 151 -10.82 15.99 -18.90
N ALA A 152 -9.82 15.73 -18.05
CA ALA A 152 -9.22 14.40 -17.91
C ALA A 152 -10.24 13.35 -17.43
N LEU A 153 -11.09 13.70 -16.47
CA LEU A 153 -12.15 12.81 -15.97
C LEU A 153 -13.23 12.55 -17.03
N GLN A 154 -13.62 13.57 -17.80
CA GLN A 154 -14.56 13.42 -18.92
C GLN A 154 -13.95 12.56 -20.04
N ALA A 155 -12.66 12.71 -20.33
CA ALA A 155 -11.95 11.86 -21.27
C ALA A 155 -11.97 10.39 -20.81
N GLN A 156 -11.84 10.11 -19.51
CA GLN A 156 -11.97 8.76 -18.99
C GLN A 156 -13.36 8.16 -19.26
N VAL A 157 -14.44 8.91 -19.01
CA VAL A 157 -15.82 8.48 -19.31
C VAL A 157 -16.00 8.26 -20.82
N SER A 158 -15.46 9.16 -21.64
CA SER A 158 -15.51 9.05 -23.10
C SER A 158 -14.81 7.79 -23.61
N ASN A 159 -13.64 7.46 -23.06
CA ASN A 159 -12.89 6.27 -23.44
C ASN A 159 -13.66 4.97 -23.13
N VAL A 160 -14.30 4.88 -21.95
CA VAL A 160 -15.17 3.73 -21.64
C VAL A 160 -16.36 3.69 -22.59
N SER A 161 -16.97 4.85 -22.87
CA SER A 161 -18.12 4.94 -23.78
C SER A 161 -17.76 4.54 -25.23
N GLN A 162 -16.55 4.83 -25.69
CA GLN A 162 -16.05 4.37 -27.00
C GLN A 162 -15.86 2.86 -27.03
N SER A 163 -15.28 2.29 -25.96
CA SER A 163 -15.13 0.84 -25.82
C SER A 163 -16.49 0.13 -25.79
N MET A 164 -17.48 0.72 -25.13
CA MET A 164 -18.87 0.22 -25.13
C MET A 164 -19.47 0.22 -26.53
N ARG A 165 -19.35 1.32 -27.29
CA ARG A 165 -19.86 1.37 -28.67
C ARG A 165 -19.23 0.31 -29.57
N ALA A 166 -17.92 0.09 -29.45
CA ALA A 166 -17.26 -1.01 -30.19
C ALA A 166 -17.81 -2.38 -29.76
N THR A 167 -18.08 -2.55 -28.46
CA THR A 167 -18.65 -3.77 -27.89
C THR A 167 -20.09 -4.00 -28.39
N GLU A 168 -20.91 -2.94 -28.49
CA GLU A 168 -22.27 -2.98 -29.04
C GLU A 168 -22.28 -3.34 -30.52
N ILE A 169 -21.41 -2.75 -31.33
CA ILE A 169 -21.28 -3.07 -32.77
C ILE A 169 -20.90 -4.55 -32.95
N ASN A 170 -19.93 -5.03 -32.17
CA ASN A 170 -19.53 -6.44 -32.20
C ASN A 170 -20.65 -7.35 -31.68
N LEU A 171 -21.40 -6.95 -30.66
CA LEU A 171 -22.54 -7.73 -30.17
C LEU A 171 -23.59 -7.88 -31.28
N HIS A 172 -23.91 -6.80 -31.97
CA HIS A 172 -24.89 -6.81 -33.05
C HIS A 172 -24.51 -7.76 -34.18
N SER A 173 -23.23 -7.76 -34.61
CA SER A 173 -22.78 -8.69 -35.65
C SER A 173 -22.84 -10.15 -35.18
N GLN A 174 -22.54 -10.43 -33.92
CA GLN A 174 -22.64 -11.77 -33.35
C GLN A 174 -24.09 -12.26 -33.18
N GLU A 175 -25.00 -11.35 -32.86
CA GLU A 175 -26.45 -11.63 -32.80
C GLU A 175 -27.02 -11.89 -34.19
N SER A 176 -26.59 -11.14 -35.22
CA SER A 176 -26.96 -11.40 -36.62
C SER A 176 -26.48 -12.77 -37.08
N SER A 177 -25.22 -13.12 -36.79
CA SER A 177 -24.67 -14.44 -37.14
C SER A 177 -25.45 -15.58 -36.47
N LEU A 178 -25.84 -15.40 -35.19
CA LEU A 178 -26.68 -16.36 -34.49
C LEU A 178 -28.07 -16.48 -35.14
N ALA A 179 -28.69 -15.37 -35.52
CA ALA A 179 -29.99 -15.36 -36.19
C ALA A 179 -29.93 -16.13 -37.53
N ASP A 180 -28.88 -15.92 -38.33
CA ASP A 180 -28.67 -16.63 -39.60
C ASP A 180 -28.48 -18.14 -39.42
N MET A 181 -27.79 -18.56 -38.35
CA MET A 181 -27.66 -19.99 -38.01
C MET A 181 -29.00 -20.60 -37.59
N LEU A 182 -29.77 -19.88 -36.75
CA LEU A 182 -31.09 -20.33 -36.29
C LEU A 182 -32.09 -20.41 -37.45
N GLN A 183 -32.06 -19.47 -38.39
CA GLN A 183 -32.90 -19.49 -39.58
C GLN A 183 -32.60 -20.70 -40.46
N ARG A 184 -31.32 -21.01 -40.69
CA ARG A 184 -30.92 -22.21 -41.43
C ARG A 184 -31.36 -23.51 -40.76
N ALA A 185 -31.26 -23.58 -39.43
CA ALA A 185 -31.75 -24.74 -38.68
C ALA A 185 -33.28 -24.89 -38.84
N ALA A 186 -34.02 -23.78 -38.73
CA ALA A 186 -35.48 -23.76 -38.89
C ALA A 186 -35.93 -24.21 -40.29
N GLU A 187 -35.21 -23.81 -41.35
CA GLU A 187 -35.51 -24.26 -42.72
C GLU A 187 -35.33 -25.79 -42.87
N ILE A 188 -34.26 -26.35 -42.32
CA ILE A 188 -34.00 -27.80 -42.35
C ILE A 188 -35.11 -28.57 -41.61
N GLU A 189 -35.53 -28.07 -40.45
CA GLU A 189 -36.64 -28.64 -39.68
C GLU A 189 -37.97 -28.54 -40.44
N HIS A 190 -38.20 -27.43 -41.15
CA HIS A 190 -39.38 -27.24 -41.99
C HIS A 190 -39.45 -28.26 -43.13
N GLU A 191 -38.30 -28.59 -43.73
CA GLU A 191 -38.15 -29.69 -44.68
C GLU A 191 -38.30 -31.10 -44.05
N LYS A 192 -38.60 -31.18 -42.74
CA LYS A 192 -38.70 -32.42 -41.95
C LYS A 192 -37.41 -33.23 -41.90
N LYS A 193 -36.26 -32.58 -42.11
CA LYS A 193 -34.94 -33.18 -41.99
C LYS A 193 -34.38 -32.92 -40.59
N PRO A 194 -33.58 -33.83 -40.02
CA PRO A 194 -32.91 -33.56 -38.76
C PRO A 194 -31.83 -32.48 -38.94
N VAL A 195 -31.75 -31.54 -38.00
CA VAL A 195 -30.68 -30.53 -37.98
C VAL A 195 -29.32 -31.22 -37.80
N PRO A 196 -28.33 -30.95 -38.67
CA PRO A 196 -27.01 -31.54 -38.56
C PRO A 196 -26.32 -31.20 -37.22
N PRO A 197 -25.60 -32.16 -36.59
CA PRO A 197 -24.95 -31.93 -35.29
C PRO A 197 -23.97 -30.76 -35.26
N TYR A 198 -23.26 -30.48 -36.36
CA TYR A 198 -22.33 -29.36 -36.43
C TYR A 198 -23.06 -28.01 -36.29
N LEU A 199 -24.24 -27.87 -36.90
CA LEU A 199 -25.01 -26.62 -36.85
C LEU A 199 -25.55 -26.38 -35.44
N THR A 200 -26.03 -27.42 -34.77
CA THR A 200 -26.44 -27.35 -33.36
C THR A 200 -25.29 -26.96 -32.45
N HIS A 201 -24.09 -27.50 -32.69
CA HIS A 201 -22.88 -27.14 -31.96
C HIS A 201 -22.48 -25.68 -32.19
N ASP A 202 -22.46 -25.22 -33.44
CA ASP A 202 -22.10 -23.84 -33.79
C ASP A 202 -23.08 -22.83 -33.18
N ILE A 203 -24.39 -23.13 -33.20
CA ILE A 203 -25.42 -22.33 -32.51
C ILE A 203 -25.12 -22.24 -31.02
N ALA A 204 -24.76 -23.35 -30.37
CA ALA A 204 -24.46 -23.36 -28.94
C ALA A 204 -23.22 -22.52 -28.63
N GLN A 205 -22.15 -22.62 -29.43
CA GLN A 205 -20.96 -21.79 -29.28
C GLN A 205 -21.26 -20.31 -29.52
N GLN A 206 -22.01 -19.99 -30.57
CA GLN A 206 -22.35 -18.62 -30.91
C GLN A 206 -23.22 -17.96 -29.81
N ARG A 207 -24.14 -18.72 -29.20
CA ARG A 207 -24.89 -18.25 -28.01
C ARG A 207 -23.96 -17.90 -26.86
N GLN A 208 -22.94 -18.71 -26.58
CA GLN A 208 -21.97 -18.41 -25.53
C GLN A 208 -21.19 -17.13 -25.83
N VAL A 209 -20.80 -16.90 -27.08
CA VAL A 209 -20.11 -15.67 -27.51
C VAL A 209 -21.01 -14.43 -27.28
N VAL A 210 -22.27 -14.49 -27.72
CA VAL A 210 -23.25 -13.41 -27.50
C VAL A 210 -23.43 -13.11 -26.02
N GLU A 211 -23.60 -14.13 -25.18
CA GLU A 211 -23.75 -13.96 -23.73
C GLU A 211 -22.50 -13.34 -23.07
N GLN A 212 -21.30 -13.78 -23.46
CA GLN A 212 -20.06 -13.17 -22.97
C GLN A 212 -19.94 -11.69 -23.34
N GLN A 213 -20.36 -11.34 -24.56
CA GLN A 213 -20.32 -9.97 -25.05
C GLN A 213 -21.35 -9.08 -24.33
N ARG A 214 -22.56 -9.59 -24.05
CA ARG A 214 -23.57 -8.90 -23.24
C ARG A 214 -23.07 -8.64 -21.82
N LEU A 215 -22.44 -9.64 -21.19
CA LEU A 215 -21.82 -9.46 -19.87
C LEU A 215 -20.68 -8.45 -19.88
N ALA A 216 -19.88 -8.41 -20.95
CA ALA A 216 -18.83 -7.41 -21.12
C ALA A 216 -19.41 -6.00 -21.23
N LEU A 217 -20.47 -5.82 -22.04
CA LEU A 217 -21.17 -4.54 -22.18
C LEU A 217 -21.75 -4.07 -20.84
N GLN A 218 -22.38 -4.98 -20.07
CA GLN A 218 -22.89 -4.66 -18.74
C GLN A 218 -21.80 -4.19 -17.77
N ARG A 219 -20.62 -4.83 -17.77
CA ARG A 219 -19.49 -4.40 -16.95
C ARG A 219 -18.98 -3.03 -17.37
N GLN A 220 -18.85 -2.76 -18.66
CA GLN A 220 -18.40 -1.46 -19.17
C GLN A 220 -19.43 -0.36 -18.84
N GLN A 221 -20.71 -0.66 -18.94
CA GLN A 221 -21.81 0.22 -18.54
C GLN A 221 -21.69 0.61 -17.06
N GLN A 222 -21.48 -0.36 -16.17
CA GLN A 222 -21.21 -0.09 -14.75
C GLN A 222 -19.93 0.74 -14.54
N GLN A 223 -18.86 0.46 -15.28
CA GLN A 223 -17.62 1.23 -15.20
C GLN A 223 -17.80 2.68 -15.63
N ARG A 224 -18.56 2.93 -16.71
CA ARG A 224 -18.88 4.27 -17.19
C ARG A 224 -19.67 5.06 -16.16
N ASP A 225 -20.71 4.44 -15.59
CA ASP A 225 -21.57 5.10 -14.60
C ASP A 225 -20.80 5.38 -13.30
N ALA A 226 -19.94 4.46 -12.85
CA ALA A 226 -19.07 4.69 -11.72
C ALA A 226 -18.06 5.83 -11.98
N ALA A 227 -17.45 5.87 -13.17
CA ALA A 227 -16.55 6.95 -13.56
C ALA A 227 -17.27 8.30 -13.61
N GLN A 228 -18.49 8.34 -14.16
CA GLN A 228 -19.32 9.53 -14.21
C GLN A 228 -19.71 10.02 -12.80
N ALA A 229 -20.13 9.11 -11.93
CA ALA A 229 -20.49 9.41 -10.54
C ALA A 229 -19.28 9.91 -9.71
N ALA A 230 -18.07 9.47 -10.06
CA ALA A 230 -16.83 9.88 -9.40
C ALA A 230 -16.38 11.32 -9.74
N ILE A 231 -16.89 11.93 -10.82
CA ILE A 231 -16.46 13.28 -11.25
C ILE A 231 -16.68 14.32 -10.15
N ALA A 232 -17.92 14.46 -9.68
CA ALA A 232 -18.28 15.46 -8.67
C ALA A 232 -17.46 15.35 -7.37
N PRO A 233 -17.33 14.18 -6.71
CA PRO A 233 -16.54 14.07 -5.50
C PRO A 233 -15.04 14.31 -5.73
N GLN A 234 -14.49 13.94 -6.90
CA GLN A 234 -13.09 14.21 -7.21
C GLN A 234 -12.82 15.71 -7.41
N LEU A 235 -13.72 16.44 -8.09
CA LEU A 235 -13.63 17.89 -8.21
C LEU A 235 -13.78 18.59 -6.84
N ALA A 236 -14.68 18.10 -5.98
CA ALA A 236 -14.82 18.62 -4.63
C ALA A 236 -13.54 18.43 -3.81
N ARG A 237 -12.94 17.23 -3.86
CA ARG A 237 -11.65 16.96 -3.20
C ARG A 237 -10.55 17.86 -3.74
N TYR A 238 -10.48 18.07 -5.05
CA TYR A 238 -9.50 18.97 -5.66
C TYR A 238 -9.61 20.40 -5.10
N ARG A 239 -10.83 20.94 -4.98
CA ARG A 239 -11.06 22.26 -4.38
C ARG A 239 -10.58 22.34 -2.93
N GLN A 240 -10.86 21.32 -2.13
CA GLN A 240 -10.38 21.25 -0.74
C GLN A 240 -8.85 21.19 -0.66
N ILE A 241 -8.20 20.43 -1.53
CA ILE A 241 -6.73 20.38 -1.60
C ILE A 241 -6.17 21.76 -1.97
N LYS A 242 -6.76 22.42 -2.98
CA LYS A 242 -6.33 23.74 -3.43
C LYS A 242 -6.52 24.82 -2.35
N GLN A 243 -7.64 24.81 -1.64
CA GLN A 243 -7.90 25.72 -0.52
C GLN A 243 -6.86 25.53 0.60
N ARG A 244 -6.63 24.29 1.05
CA ARG A 244 -5.62 24.01 2.08
C ARG A 244 -4.21 24.41 1.65
N ALA A 245 -3.86 24.23 0.39
CA ALA A 245 -2.56 24.65 -0.14
C ALA A 245 -2.40 26.18 -0.15
N GLN A 246 -3.49 26.91 -0.42
CA GLN A 246 -3.50 28.37 -0.40
C GLN A 246 -3.43 28.92 1.04
N GLU A 247 -4.22 28.37 1.97
CA GLU A 247 -4.15 28.71 3.40
C GLU A 247 -2.74 28.48 3.98
N GLN A 248 -2.08 27.40 3.57
CA GLN A 248 -0.70 27.13 3.97
C GLN A 248 0.28 28.16 3.41
N ALA A 249 0.13 28.56 2.14
CA ALA A 249 0.96 29.59 1.53
C ALA A 249 0.77 30.95 2.22
N ASP A 250 -0.47 31.32 2.52
CA ASP A 250 -0.81 32.58 3.19
C ASP A 250 -0.26 32.62 4.62
N ASN A 251 -0.35 31.51 5.37
CA ASN A 251 0.16 31.41 6.73
C ASN A 251 1.71 31.30 6.80
N GLN A 252 2.37 31.07 5.66
CA GLN A 252 3.84 31.07 5.53
C GLN A 252 4.41 32.46 5.17
N MET A 253 3.56 33.46 4.90
CA MET A 253 3.95 34.80 4.49
C MET A 253 3.95 35.74 5.73
N PRO A 254 5.12 36.21 6.20
CA PRO A 254 5.23 37.15 7.32
C PRO A 254 4.87 38.59 6.95
#